data_AF-A0A354HDT6-F1
#
_entry.id   AF-A0A354HDT6-F1
#
_cell.length_a   1.000
_cell.length_b   1.000
_cell.length_c   1.000
_cell.angle_alpha   90.00
_cell.angle_beta   90.00
_cell.angle_gamma   90.00
#
_symmetry.space_group_name_H-M   'P 1'
#
loop_
_entity.id
_entity.type
_entity.pdbx_description
1 polymer ?
#
loop_
_entity_poly.entity_id
_entity_poly.type
_entity_poly.pdbx_seq_one_letter_code
_entity_poly.pdbx_strand_id
1 'polypeptide(L)'
;AKLYAILLNESGVPAVTVDSDDINHEWVMLKVDGEWYHADITWDDPYYDDGYTFLGDSNDDHWDLGAVTHDYFLKSDEEITELGHPDWSLSYNVNPDMMTSVPESGPSGKFDNMFFSDKNDTFYCCSRMNYINGNWYFIDLKSCTVIRANIDGTYENLPLPKTVFPKYSSGYGNDLYILSNKRLYRYDVVSDKYAKILEIPEDSPNSVYSEMRILDDEMTIVSIDYIYEDGSEEPVGFTSGETVYKMSELESKEALPADDDEEEESTAERSDSIPSGLDDPLPEENDKPINEDQERELMEIAETAGKRISAMIYIGAAVVFLIFAAIAIVLAIKYSKKR
;
A
#
# COMPACT_ATOMS: atom_id res chain seq x y z
N ALA A 1 -13.10 5.79 6.76
CA ALA A 1 -13.55 7.14 6.34
C ALA A 1 -13.44 8.25 7.42
N LYS A 2 -14.18 8.21 8.54
CA LYS A 2 -14.32 9.36 9.47
C LYS A 2 -13.02 10.01 9.97
N LEU A 3 -12.04 9.21 10.39
CA LEU A 3 -10.76 9.73 10.86
C LEU A 3 -10.02 10.51 9.76
N TYR A 4 -10.07 10.00 8.52
CA TYR A 4 -9.46 10.66 7.37
C TYR A 4 -10.14 11.99 7.06
N ALA A 5 -11.48 12.03 7.06
CA ALA A 5 -12.21 13.29 6.90
C ALA A 5 -11.86 14.32 7.99
N ILE A 6 -11.71 13.89 9.25
CA ILE A 6 -11.28 14.79 10.34
C ILE A 6 -9.87 15.33 10.06
N LEU A 7 -8.92 14.47 9.71
CA LEU A 7 -7.54 14.87 9.41
C LEU A 7 -7.46 15.88 8.25
N LEU A 8 -8.21 15.63 7.17
CA LEU A 8 -8.29 16.54 6.02
C LEU A 8 -8.81 17.92 6.44
N ASN A 9 -9.92 17.96 7.20
CA ASN A 9 -10.50 19.21 7.67
C ASN A 9 -9.56 19.99 8.60
N GLU A 10 -8.89 19.30 9.53
CA GLU A 10 -7.86 19.91 10.40
C GLU A 10 -6.66 20.44 9.60
N SER A 11 -6.38 19.82 8.45
CA SER A 11 -5.34 20.27 7.51
C SER A 11 -5.80 21.36 6.54
N GLY A 12 -7.06 21.81 6.64
CA GLY A 12 -7.63 22.86 5.78
C GLY A 12 -8.18 22.36 4.44
N VAL A 13 -8.33 21.05 4.25
CA VAL A 13 -8.98 20.44 3.09
C VAL A 13 -10.41 20.06 3.49
N PRO A 14 -11.45 20.76 2.99
CA PRO A 14 -12.83 20.43 3.33
C PRO A 14 -13.16 18.99 2.94
N ALA A 15 -13.69 18.22 3.88
CA ALA A 15 -14.06 16.82 3.65
C ALA A 15 -15.32 16.42 4.42
N VAL A 16 -16.09 15.50 3.84
CA VAL A 16 -17.27 14.87 4.45
C VAL A 16 -17.18 13.36 4.26
N THR A 17 -17.87 12.58 5.09
CA THR A 17 -18.06 11.17 4.76
C THR A 17 -19.41 10.97 4.10
N VAL A 18 -19.43 10.04 3.17
CA VAL A 18 -20.63 9.56 2.52
C VAL A 18 -20.74 8.06 2.72
N ASP A 19 -21.96 7.54 2.72
CA ASP A 19 -22.25 6.13 2.87
C ASP A 19 -23.29 5.66 1.87
N SER A 20 -23.20 4.40 1.46
CA SER A 20 -24.18 3.72 0.64
C SER A 20 -24.73 2.51 1.39
N ASP A 21 -26.04 2.50 1.60
CA ASP A 21 -26.75 1.38 2.22
C ASP A 21 -26.68 0.12 1.34
N ASP A 22 -26.64 0.29 0.01
CA ASP A 22 -26.67 -0.81 -0.97
C ASP A 22 -25.42 -1.68 -0.89
N ILE A 23 -24.26 -1.05 -0.65
CA ILE A 23 -22.98 -1.75 -0.45
C ILE A 23 -22.55 -1.80 1.02
N ASN A 24 -23.35 -1.25 1.93
CA ASN A 24 -23.06 -1.14 3.36
C ASN A 24 -21.62 -0.65 3.64
N HIS A 25 -21.26 0.46 3.00
CA HIS A 25 -19.89 0.99 3.02
C HIS A 25 -19.86 2.51 3.15
N GLU A 26 -18.79 3.04 3.73
CA GLU A 26 -18.60 4.47 4.02
C GLU A 26 -17.22 4.95 3.54
N TRP A 27 -17.18 6.01 2.74
CA TRP A 27 -15.95 6.62 2.21
C TRP A 27 -15.98 8.15 2.36
N VAL A 28 -15.01 8.85 1.78
CA VAL A 28 -14.85 10.31 1.92
C VAL A 28 -15.13 11.01 0.60
N MET A 29 -15.76 12.19 0.67
CA MET A 29 -15.64 13.21 -0.36
C MET A 29 -14.78 14.35 0.16
N LEU A 30 -13.88 14.87 -0.66
CA LEU A 30 -12.96 15.96 -0.32
C LEU A 30 -12.92 17.02 -1.41
N LYS A 31 -12.63 18.26 -1.01
CA LYS A 31 -12.61 19.42 -1.91
C LYS A 31 -11.18 19.79 -2.32
N VAL A 32 -10.87 19.63 -3.60
CA VAL A 32 -9.57 19.95 -4.21
C VAL A 32 -9.80 20.90 -5.39
N ASP A 33 -9.02 21.97 -5.46
CA ASP A 33 -9.15 23.01 -6.51
C ASP A 33 -10.56 23.56 -6.70
N GLY A 34 -11.31 23.69 -5.61
CA GLY A 34 -12.65 24.26 -5.62
C GLY A 34 -13.78 23.28 -5.94
N GLU A 35 -13.48 22.03 -6.28
CA GLU A 35 -14.44 20.99 -6.68
C GLU A 35 -14.36 19.78 -5.75
N TRP A 36 -15.44 19.00 -5.66
CA TRP A 36 -15.52 17.83 -4.80
C TRP A 36 -15.21 16.55 -5.56
N TYR A 37 -14.57 15.59 -4.90
CA TYR A 37 -14.22 14.29 -5.45
C TYR A 37 -14.33 13.22 -4.37
N HIS A 38 -14.58 11.99 -4.78
CA HIS A 38 -14.57 10.83 -3.91
C HIS A 38 -13.15 10.31 -3.66
N ALA A 39 -12.93 9.81 -2.45
CA ALA A 39 -11.75 9.04 -2.08
C ALA A 39 -12.17 7.89 -1.16
N ASP A 40 -11.94 6.66 -1.59
CA ASP A 40 -12.13 5.47 -0.76
C ASP A 40 -10.81 4.83 -0.35
N ILE A 41 -10.20 5.44 0.65
CA ILE A 41 -8.95 4.95 1.25
C ILE A 41 -9.07 3.56 1.90
N THR A 42 -10.28 3.01 2.04
CA THR A 42 -10.47 1.68 2.64
C THR A 42 -10.34 0.61 1.57
N TRP A 43 -10.80 0.89 0.35
CA TRP A 43 -10.66 -0.02 -0.78
C TRP A 43 -9.33 0.19 -1.52
N ASP A 44 -8.71 1.38 -1.39
CA ASP A 44 -7.32 1.63 -1.77
C ASP A 44 -6.29 1.02 -0.80
N ASP A 45 -6.71 0.59 0.39
CA ASP A 45 -5.85 -0.11 1.37
C ASP A 45 -5.71 -1.58 0.93
N PRO A 46 -4.54 -2.02 0.44
CA PRO A 46 -4.37 -3.36 -0.10
C PRO A 46 -4.66 -4.43 0.95
N TYR A 47 -5.51 -5.38 0.58
CA TYR A 47 -5.71 -6.59 1.36
C TYR A 47 -4.69 -7.65 0.95
N TYR A 48 -3.91 -8.13 1.90
CA TYR A 48 -2.94 -9.22 1.71
C TYR A 48 -3.58 -10.54 2.17
N ASP A 49 -3.81 -11.48 1.25
CA ASP A 49 -4.27 -12.84 1.55
C ASP A 49 -3.09 -13.82 1.61
N ASP A 50 -3.30 -14.99 2.22
CA ASP A 50 -2.39 -16.14 2.18
C ASP A 50 -0.99 -15.98 2.81
N GLY A 51 -0.72 -14.92 3.59
CA GLY A 51 0.55 -14.76 4.32
C GLY A 51 1.75 -14.35 3.45
N TYR A 52 1.46 -13.75 2.28
CA TYR A 52 2.47 -13.16 1.41
C TYR A 52 2.26 -11.64 1.32
N THR A 53 3.38 -10.92 1.23
CA THR A 53 3.37 -9.50 0.86
C THR A 53 2.93 -9.32 -0.60
N PHE A 54 2.60 -8.09 -1.02
CA PHE A 54 2.34 -7.78 -2.44
C PHE A 54 3.53 -8.17 -3.36
N LEU A 55 4.75 -8.18 -2.82
CA LEU A 55 5.96 -8.56 -3.54
C LEU A 55 6.23 -10.08 -3.51
N GLY A 56 5.32 -10.87 -2.94
CA GLY A 56 5.45 -12.33 -2.84
C GLY A 56 6.45 -12.79 -1.79
N ASP A 57 6.97 -11.89 -0.94
CA ASP A 57 7.77 -12.28 0.21
C ASP A 57 6.87 -12.90 1.29
N SER A 58 7.30 -14.02 1.87
CA SER A 58 6.62 -14.64 3.02
C SER A 58 6.94 -13.84 4.30
N ASN A 59 5.96 -13.16 4.89
CA ASN A 59 6.11 -12.56 6.21
C ASN A 59 4.92 -12.92 7.12
N ASP A 60 5.21 -13.23 8.39
CA ASP A 60 4.20 -13.54 9.42
C ASP A 60 3.70 -12.25 10.12
N ASP A 61 4.38 -11.13 9.89
CA ASP A 61 3.98 -9.78 10.29
C ASP A 61 3.45 -9.05 9.06
N HIS A 62 2.16 -8.75 9.04
CA HIS A 62 1.47 -8.00 7.96
C HIS A 62 1.95 -6.53 7.84
N TRP A 63 3.26 -6.29 7.76
CA TRP A 63 3.89 -5.00 7.97
C TRP A 63 4.33 -4.29 6.68
N ASP A 64 3.61 -4.53 5.58
CA ASP A 64 3.69 -3.77 4.32
C ASP A 64 3.17 -2.32 4.47
N LEU A 65 3.70 -1.62 5.47
CA LEU A 65 3.27 -0.29 5.87
C LEU A 65 3.55 0.72 4.77
N GLY A 66 2.45 1.17 4.17
CA GLY A 66 2.44 2.28 3.23
C GLY A 66 2.39 1.87 1.77
N ALA A 67 2.27 0.57 1.46
CA ALA A 67 1.79 0.18 0.14
C ALA A 67 0.31 0.56 0.02
N VAL A 68 -0.04 1.26 -1.06
CA VAL A 68 -1.40 1.74 -1.34
C VAL A 68 -1.67 1.69 -2.83
N THR A 69 -2.92 1.42 -3.19
CA THR A 69 -3.44 1.74 -4.53
C THR A 69 -4.12 3.11 -4.52
N HIS A 70 -4.55 3.57 -5.68
CA HIS A 70 -5.24 4.85 -5.84
C HIS A 70 -6.42 4.71 -6.82
N ASP A 71 -6.97 3.51 -6.92
CA ASP A 71 -8.05 3.14 -7.82
C ASP A 71 -9.36 3.86 -7.47
N TYR A 72 -9.51 4.28 -6.21
CA TYR A 72 -10.69 4.99 -5.71
C TYR A 72 -10.39 6.42 -5.26
N PHE A 73 -9.21 6.95 -5.61
CA PHE A 73 -8.75 8.27 -5.17
C PHE A 73 -9.07 9.38 -6.20
N LEU A 74 -9.71 10.45 -5.73
CA LEU A 74 -10.11 11.63 -6.51
C LEU A 74 -11.01 11.34 -7.73
N LYS A 75 -12.04 10.51 -7.51
CA LYS A 75 -13.04 10.13 -8.53
C LYS A 75 -14.24 11.07 -8.58
N SER A 76 -14.80 11.28 -9.77
CA SER A 76 -16.11 11.91 -9.94
C SER A 76 -17.25 10.99 -9.50
N ASP A 77 -18.48 11.52 -9.47
CA ASP A 77 -19.69 10.74 -9.18
C ASP A 77 -19.87 9.61 -10.22
N GLU A 78 -19.58 9.88 -11.49
CA GLU A 78 -19.65 8.88 -12.58
C GLU A 78 -18.60 7.79 -12.38
N GLU A 79 -17.35 8.17 -12.15
CA GLU A 79 -16.23 7.24 -12.00
C GLU A 79 -16.38 6.36 -10.76
N ILE A 80 -16.79 6.91 -9.61
CA ILE A 80 -16.98 6.11 -8.39
C ILE A 80 -18.19 5.17 -8.52
N THR A 81 -19.22 5.57 -9.26
CA THR A 81 -20.39 4.70 -9.54
C THR A 81 -19.97 3.50 -10.39
N GLU A 82 -19.15 3.72 -11.43
CA GLU A 82 -18.61 2.65 -12.28
C GLU A 82 -17.74 1.66 -11.49
N LEU A 83 -17.08 2.14 -10.44
CA LEU A 83 -16.26 1.35 -9.52
C LEU A 83 -17.08 0.59 -8.46
N GLY A 84 -18.41 0.70 -8.49
CA GLY A 84 -19.29 -0.07 -7.62
C GLY A 84 -19.75 0.64 -6.36
N HIS A 85 -19.69 1.98 -6.30
CA HIS A 85 -20.21 2.78 -5.19
C HIS A 85 -21.50 3.53 -5.56
N PRO A 86 -22.67 2.87 -5.65
CA PRO A 86 -23.92 3.53 -6.01
C PRO A 86 -24.55 4.28 -4.83
N ASP A 87 -25.46 5.22 -5.14
CA ASP A 87 -26.49 5.75 -4.25
C ASP A 87 -26.01 6.14 -2.83
N TRP A 88 -25.15 7.16 -2.75
CA TRP A 88 -24.59 7.62 -1.49
C TRP A 88 -25.36 8.78 -0.83
N SER A 89 -25.25 8.84 0.50
CA SER A 89 -25.82 9.89 1.36
C SER A 89 -24.78 10.46 2.30
N LEU A 90 -25.06 11.58 2.98
CA LEU A 90 -24.14 12.14 3.98
C LEU A 90 -24.22 11.35 5.29
N SER A 91 -23.11 10.70 5.69
CA SER A 91 -23.02 9.96 6.97
C SER A 91 -22.42 10.77 8.11
N TYR A 92 -21.44 11.64 7.84
CA TYR A 92 -20.81 12.49 8.86
C TYR A 92 -20.27 13.80 8.28
N ASN A 93 -20.64 14.89 8.95
CA ASN A 93 -20.18 16.23 8.67
C ASN A 93 -19.69 16.88 9.97
N VAL A 94 -18.38 17.17 10.06
CA VAL A 94 -17.75 17.85 11.19
C VAL A 94 -18.32 19.26 11.43
N ASN A 95 -18.95 19.86 10.42
CA ASN A 95 -19.58 21.16 10.51
C ASN A 95 -20.99 21.12 9.87
N PRO A 96 -22.03 20.77 10.65
CA PRO A 96 -23.41 20.66 10.16
C PRO A 96 -23.93 21.94 9.50
N ASP A 97 -23.37 23.10 9.86
CA ASP A 97 -23.73 24.40 9.30
C ASP A 97 -23.09 24.65 7.92
N MET A 98 -22.08 23.88 7.52
CA MET A 98 -21.40 23.97 6.22
C MET A 98 -22.09 23.18 5.11
N MET A 99 -22.81 22.10 5.44
CA MET A 99 -23.36 21.21 4.41
C MET A 99 -24.58 20.43 4.90
N THR A 100 -25.71 20.62 4.22
CA THR A 100 -26.99 19.94 4.49
C THR A 100 -27.37 18.92 3.41
N SER A 101 -26.58 18.79 2.36
CA SER A 101 -26.79 17.88 1.23
C SER A 101 -25.44 17.38 0.71
N VAL A 102 -25.41 16.20 0.09
CA VAL A 102 -24.22 15.68 -0.59
C VAL A 102 -23.75 16.71 -1.63
N PRO A 103 -22.46 17.09 -1.66
CA PRO A 103 -21.94 17.97 -2.69
C PRO A 103 -21.91 17.25 -4.05
N GLU A 104 -22.11 17.99 -5.13
CA GLU A 104 -21.90 17.49 -6.50
C GLU A 104 -20.40 17.42 -6.79
N SER A 105 -19.95 16.33 -7.43
CA SER A 105 -18.55 16.18 -7.81
C SER A 105 -18.15 17.11 -8.96
N GLY A 106 -16.83 17.31 -9.12
CA GLY A 106 -16.28 17.90 -10.33
C GLY A 106 -16.29 16.92 -11.51
N PRO A 107 -15.82 17.36 -12.69
CA PRO A 107 -15.82 16.52 -13.89
C PRO A 107 -14.87 15.32 -13.77
N SER A 108 -15.28 14.20 -14.38
CA SER A 108 -14.45 13.01 -14.62
C SER A 108 -13.16 13.37 -15.37
N GLY A 109 -12.09 12.63 -15.11
CA GLY A 109 -10.82 12.74 -15.82
C GLY A 109 -9.91 13.92 -15.43
N LYS A 110 -10.32 14.75 -14.45
CA LYS A 110 -9.50 15.92 -14.03
C LYS A 110 -8.09 15.52 -13.57
N PHE A 111 -7.97 14.36 -12.92
CA PHE A 111 -6.73 13.88 -12.32
C PHE A 111 -6.07 12.73 -13.09
N ASP A 112 -6.55 12.40 -14.30
CA ASP A 112 -6.05 11.25 -15.07
C ASP A 112 -4.54 11.31 -15.35
N ASN A 113 -3.98 12.51 -15.47
CA ASN A 113 -2.56 12.73 -15.76
C ASN A 113 -1.68 12.83 -14.50
N MET A 114 -2.24 12.62 -13.31
CA MET A 114 -1.46 12.66 -12.07
C MET A 114 -0.71 11.35 -11.86
N PHE A 115 0.43 11.43 -11.18
CA PHE A 115 1.27 10.25 -10.88
C PHE A 115 0.59 9.24 -9.95
N PHE A 116 -0.55 9.56 -9.32
CA PHE A 116 -1.34 8.62 -8.52
C PHE A 116 -2.55 8.09 -9.29
N SER A 117 -2.69 8.40 -10.58
CA SER A 117 -3.83 7.95 -11.39
C SER A 117 -3.67 6.50 -11.86
N ASP A 118 -4.74 5.73 -11.69
CA ASP A 118 -4.96 4.37 -12.18
C ASP A 118 -5.23 4.31 -13.71
N LYS A 119 -5.81 5.35 -14.31
CA LYS A 119 -6.30 5.34 -15.70
C LYS A 119 -5.23 5.13 -16.77
N ASN A 120 -3.98 5.44 -16.46
CA ASN A 120 -2.87 5.30 -17.40
C ASN A 120 -2.04 4.04 -17.14
N ASP A 121 -2.48 3.14 -16.24
CA ASP A 121 -1.66 2.02 -15.75
C ASP A 121 -0.25 2.54 -15.34
N THR A 122 -0.24 3.78 -14.82
CA THR A 122 0.99 4.53 -14.55
C THR A 122 1.76 3.80 -13.48
N PHE A 123 1.06 3.44 -12.41
CA PHE A 123 1.56 2.67 -11.27
C PHE A 123 0.38 1.87 -10.69
N TYR A 124 0.52 0.55 -10.61
CA TYR A 124 -0.57 -0.34 -10.14
C TYR A 124 -0.58 -0.51 -8.61
N CYS A 125 0.56 -0.30 -7.97
CA CYS A 125 0.72 -0.27 -6.51
C CYS A 125 2.05 0.42 -6.22
N CYS A 126 2.07 1.39 -5.31
CA CYS A 126 3.28 2.11 -4.95
C CYS A 126 3.66 1.82 -3.50
N SER A 127 4.96 1.79 -3.21
CA SER A 127 5.42 1.80 -1.82
C SER A 127 4.98 3.09 -1.12
N ARG A 128 5.29 3.19 0.18
CA ARG A 128 5.20 4.43 0.94
C ARG A 128 5.65 5.64 0.12
N MET A 129 4.77 6.63 0.01
CA MET A 129 5.07 7.89 -0.66
C MET A 129 5.74 8.85 0.33
N ASN A 130 6.94 9.32 -0.01
CA ASN A 130 7.75 10.19 0.81
C ASN A 130 7.78 11.59 0.19
N TYR A 131 7.37 12.62 0.94
CA TYR A 131 7.46 14.01 0.48
C TYR A 131 8.72 14.67 1.01
N ILE A 132 9.67 14.99 0.12
CA ILE A 132 10.97 15.56 0.48
C ILE A 132 11.29 16.72 -0.48
N ASN A 133 11.62 17.89 0.07
CA ASN A 133 12.06 19.07 -0.70
C ASN A 133 11.19 19.46 -1.92
N GLY A 134 9.88 19.28 -1.81
CA GLY A 134 8.94 19.68 -2.88
C GLY A 134 8.52 18.55 -3.82
N ASN A 135 9.14 17.36 -3.71
CA ASN A 135 8.86 16.22 -4.56
C ASN A 135 8.32 15.04 -3.77
N TRP A 136 7.52 14.22 -4.46
CA TRP A 136 7.09 12.90 -3.99
C TRP A 136 8.07 11.84 -4.48
N TYR A 137 8.41 10.91 -3.58
CA TYR A 137 9.29 9.78 -3.87
C TYR A 137 8.61 8.48 -3.46
N PHE A 138 8.55 7.53 -4.38
CA PHE A 138 7.92 6.23 -4.15
C PHE A 138 8.56 5.19 -5.06
N ILE A 139 8.40 3.92 -4.71
CA ILE A 139 8.81 2.81 -5.57
C ILE A 139 7.60 2.45 -6.43
N ASP A 140 7.81 2.44 -7.74
CA ASP A 140 6.91 1.73 -8.65
C ASP A 140 7.23 0.23 -8.56
N LEU A 141 6.33 -0.52 -7.94
CA LEU A 141 6.51 -1.96 -7.74
C LEU A 141 6.39 -2.75 -9.05
N LYS A 142 5.82 -2.16 -10.11
CA LYS A 142 5.72 -2.80 -11.43
C LYS A 142 7.05 -2.76 -12.18
N SER A 143 7.69 -1.59 -12.25
CA SER A 143 9.00 -1.45 -12.89
C SER A 143 10.18 -1.71 -11.96
N CYS A 144 9.94 -1.86 -10.66
CA CYS A 144 10.98 -1.93 -9.62
C CYS A 144 11.93 -0.73 -9.71
N THR A 145 11.39 0.48 -9.84
CA THR A 145 12.20 1.71 -9.89
C THR A 145 11.73 2.71 -8.84
N VAL A 146 12.62 3.63 -8.44
CA VAL A 146 12.25 4.74 -7.57
C VAL A 146 11.86 5.93 -8.44
N ILE A 147 10.67 6.46 -8.23
CA ILE A 147 10.10 7.59 -8.93
C ILE A 147 10.30 8.86 -8.12
N ARG A 148 10.69 9.95 -8.78
CA ARG A 148 10.59 11.33 -8.30
C ARG A 148 9.46 12.02 -9.06
N ALA A 149 8.41 12.44 -8.37
CA ALA A 149 7.25 13.09 -8.96
C ALA A 149 7.03 14.52 -8.43
N ASN A 150 6.54 15.38 -9.31
CA ASN A 150 6.06 16.73 -9.02
C ASN A 150 4.54 16.72 -8.86
N ILE A 151 4.01 17.69 -8.11
CA ILE A 151 2.56 17.84 -7.90
C ILE A 151 1.81 18.22 -9.20
N ASP A 152 2.52 18.67 -10.23
CA ASP A 152 1.93 18.96 -11.54
C ASP A 152 1.74 17.70 -12.42
N GLY A 153 2.05 16.52 -11.89
CA GLY A 153 1.92 15.24 -12.57
C GLY A 153 3.18 14.81 -13.34
N THR A 154 4.20 15.66 -13.47
CA THR A 154 5.47 15.26 -14.10
C THR A 154 6.28 14.36 -13.17
N TYR A 155 6.97 13.36 -13.73
CA TYR A 155 7.80 12.44 -12.95
C TYR A 155 8.98 11.92 -13.76
N GLU A 156 9.96 11.35 -13.05
CA GLU A 156 11.13 10.69 -13.62
C GLU A 156 11.65 9.57 -12.71
N ASN A 157 12.42 8.65 -13.27
CA ASN A 157 13.10 7.61 -12.50
C ASN A 157 14.37 8.18 -11.88
N LEU A 158 14.64 7.85 -10.63
CA LEU A 158 15.91 8.18 -9.99
C LEU A 158 17.08 7.45 -10.67
N PRO A 159 18.27 8.06 -10.70
CA PRO A 159 19.46 7.49 -11.36
C PRO A 159 20.14 6.43 -10.47
N LEU A 160 19.42 5.37 -10.10
CA LEU A 160 19.96 4.22 -9.40
C LEU A 160 20.59 3.22 -10.40
N PRO A 161 21.58 2.41 -9.97
CA PRO A 161 22.09 1.32 -10.79
C PRO A 161 20.97 0.36 -11.20
N LYS A 162 21.04 -0.18 -12.42
CA LYS A 162 20.05 -1.15 -12.92
C LYS A 162 20.00 -2.45 -12.12
N THR A 163 21.04 -2.73 -11.35
CA THR A 163 21.15 -3.87 -10.45
C THR A 163 20.42 -3.66 -9.11
N VAL A 164 19.94 -2.43 -8.84
CA VAL A 164 19.15 -2.13 -7.64
C VAL A 164 17.70 -2.47 -7.90
N PHE A 165 17.20 -3.44 -7.14
CA PHE A 165 15.78 -3.80 -7.07
C PHE A 165 15.21 -3.26 -5.75
N PRO A 166 14.64 -2.03 -5.74
CA PRO A 166 14.11 -1.40 -4.54
C PRO A 166 12.82 -2.09 -4.08
N LYS A 167 12.68 -2.28 -2.76
CA LYS A 167 11.50 -2.88 -2.12
C LYS A 167 10.81 -1.92 -1.17
N TYR A 168 11.58 -1.27 -0.28
CA TYR A 168 11.07 -0.31 0.69
C TYR A 168 11.82 1.01 0.58
N SER A 169 11.12 2.10 0.87
CA SER A 169 11.72 3.42 0.97
C SER A 169 11.19 4.22 2.15
N SER A 170 12.06 5.05 2.73
CA SER A 170 11.69 5.95 3.82
C SER A 170 12.52 7.23 3.75
N GLY A 171 11.84 8.37 3.81
CA GLY A 171 12.48 9.68 3.87
C GLY A 171 12.97 10.03 5.28
N TYR A 172 14.11 10.70 5.37
CA TYR A 172 14.60 11.31 6.61
C TYR A 172 15.48 12.52 6.27
N GLY A 173 15.09 13.71 6.74
CA GLY A 173 15.78 14.95 6.37
C GLY A 173 15.73 15.20 4.86
N ASN A 174 16.91 15.32 4.24
CA ASN A 174 17.08 15.47 2.79
C ASN A 174 17.38 14.14 2.08
N ASP A 175 17.36 13.04 2.80
CA ASP A 175 17.75 11.74 2.29
C ASP A 175 16.53 10.84 2.08
N LEU A 176 16.54 10.10 0.99
CA LEU A 176 15.69 8.94 0.76
C LEU A 176 16.51 7.68 1.00
N TYR A 177 16.10 6.88 1.97
CA TYR A 177 16.66 5.56 2.20
C TYR A 177 15.89 4.54 1.38
N ILE A 178 16.61 3.67 0.68
CA ILE A 178 16.07 2.69 -0.27
C ILE A 178 16.63 1.32 0.09
N LEU A 179 15.76 0.39 0.44
CA LEU A 179 16.11 -0.97 0.80
C LEU A 179 15.91 -1.90 -0.40
N SER A 180 16.92 -2.72 -0.71
CA SER A 180 16.83 -3.87 -1.60
C SER A 180 17.07 -5.17 -0.83
N ASN A 181 16.95 -6.33 -1.49
CA ASN A 181 17.13 -7.65 -0.87
C ASN A 181 18.38 -7.81 -0.01
N LYS A 182 19.50 -7.18 -0.38
CA LYS A 182 20.78 -7.37 0.32
C LYS A 182 21.40 -6.06 0.76
N ARG A 183 20.85 -4.90 0.38
CA ARG A 183 21.56 -3.63 0.48
C ARG A 183 20.63 -2.51 0.93
N LEU A 184 21.19 -1.58 1.68
CA LEU A 184 20.58 -0.30 1.99
C LEU A 184 21.32 0.80 1.23
N TYR A 185 20.58 1.61 0.49
CA TYR A 185 21.08 2.80 -0.18
C TYR A 185 20.55 4.05 0.51
N ARG A 186 21.36 5.11 0.47
CA ARG A 186 20.95 6.48 0.79
C ARG A 186 21.06 7.32 -0.47
N TYR A 187 19.99 7.99 -0.84
CA TYR A 187 19.93 8.94 -1.94
C TYR A 187 19.70 10.35 -1.39
N ASP A 188 20.69 11.23 -1.57
CA ASP A 188 20.60 12.64 -1.20
C ASP A 188 19.86 13.39 -2.31
N VAL A 189 18.65 13.86 -1.99
CA VAL A 189 17.77 14.51 -2.98
C VAL A 189 18.28 15.90 -3.40
N VAL A 190 19.19 16.51 -2.63
CA VAL A 190 19.74 17.83 -2.94
C VAL A 190 20.91 17.71 -3.90
N SER A 191 21.79 16.73 -3.68
CA SER A 191 22.96 16.54 -4.55
C SER A 191 22.72 15.59 -5.73
N ASP A 192 21.58 14.90 -5.77
CA ASP A 192 21.20 13.89 -6.76
C ASP A 192 22.24 12.76 -6.83
N LYS A 193 22.62 12.25 -5.66
CA LYS A 193 23.63 11.21 -5.51
C LYS A 193 23.15 10.12 -4.57
N TYR A 194 23.44 8.88 -4.94
CA TYR A 194 23.25 7.74 -4.06
C TYR A 194 24.58 7.22 -3.50
N ALA A 195 24.48 6.48 -2.41
CA ALA A 195 25.55 5.71 -1.81
C ALA A 195 24.99 4.42 -1.21
N LYS A 196 25.73 3.31 -1.34
CA LYS A 196 25.45 2.08 -0.60
C LYS A 196 25.95 2.24 0.84
N ILE A 197 25.09 1.96 1.82
CA ILE A 197 25.35 2.21 3.26
C ILE A 197 25.48 0.91 4.06
N LEU A 198 24.64 -0.08 3.74
CA LEU A 198 24.69 -1.41 4.36
C LEU A 198 24.62 -2.48 3.27
N GLU A 199 25.21 -3.63 3.56
CA GLU A 199 25.16 -4.82 2.73
C GLU A 199 25.15 -6.06 3.63
N ILE A 200 24.26 -7.00 3.33
CA ILE A 200 24.28 -8.34 3.94
C ILE A 200 25.55 -9.05 3.46
N PRO A 201 26.37 -9.62 4.37
CA PRO A 201 27.58 -10.35 4.01
C PRO A 201 27.33 -11.47 2.99
N GLU A 202 28.27 -11.66 2.05
CA GLU A 202 28.18 -12.70 1.01
C GLU A 202 28.14 -14.13 1.57
N ASP A 203 28.71 -14.36 2.76
CA ASP A 203 28.66 -15.65 3.47
C ASP A 203 27.29 -15.95 4.10
N SER A 204 26.33 -15.04 3.93
CA SER A 204 24.93 -15.17 4.34
C SER A 204 24.01 -15.22 3.10
N PRO A 205 24.15 -16.25 2.23
CA PRO A 205 23.50 -16.27 0.92
C PRO A 205 21.97 -16.33 1.02
N ASN A 206 21.44 -16.90 2.10
CA ASN A 206 20.01 -17.08 2.31
C ASN A 206 19.36 -15.91 3.06
N SER A 207 20.13 -14.89 3.43
CA SER A 207 19.68 -13.78 4.26
C SER A 207 19.22 -12.60 3.43
N VAL A 208 18.01 -12.09 3.60
CA VAL A 208 17.52 -10.91 2.88
C VAL A 208 17.02 -9.85 3.84
N TYR A 209 17.05 -8.59 3.43
CA TYR A 209 16.22 -7.58 4.06
C TYR A 209 14.79 -7.72 3.58
N SER A 210 13.86 -7.72 4.53
CA SER A 210 12.43 -7.84 4.26
C SER A 210 11.70 -6.52 4.47
N GLU A 211 12.11 -5.68 5.42
CA GLU A 211 11.35 -4.47 5.74
C GLU A 211 12.23 -3.34 6.27
N MET A 212 11.73 -2.11 6.14
CA MET A 212 12.36 -0.92 6.70
C MET A 212 11.34 0.14 7.14
N ARG A 213 11.62 0.77 8.28
CA ARG A 213 10.96 2.02 8.69
C ARG A 213 11.92 2.97 9.38
N ILE A 214 11.57 4.25 9.38
CA ILE A 214 12.22 5.28 10.19
C ILE A 214 11.16 5.93 11.07
N LEU A 215 11.39 5.96 12.39
CA LEU A 215 10.54 6.63 13.37
C LEU A 215 11.43 7.20 14.48
N ASP A 216 11.17 8.43 14.93
CA ASP A 216 11.85 9.06 16.08
C ASP A 216 13.40 8.96 16.03
N ASP A 217 14.01 9.31 14.90
CA ASP A 217 15.46 9.24 14.63
C ASP A 217 16.07 7.82 14.74
N GLU A 218 15.25 6.79 14.62
CA GLU A 218 15.64 5.39 14.57
C GLU A 218 15.17 4.72 13.28
N MET A 219 16.08 4.04 12.58
CA MET A 219 15.75 3.14 11.50
C MET A 219 15.65 1.71 12.05
N THR A 220 14.53 1.05 11.82
CA THR A 220 14.39 -0.40 12.01
C THR A 220 14.48 -1.08 10.66
N ILE A 221 15.35 -2.09 10.53
CA ILE A 221 15.41 -2.99 9.38
C ILE A 221 15.12 -4.40 9.88
N VAL A 222 14.25 -5.10 9.17
CA VAL A 222 13.99 -6.53 9.39
C VAL A 222 14.78 -7.33 8.37
N SER A 223 15.45 -8.39 8.83
CA SER A 223 16.12 -9.37 7.98
C SER A 223 15.55 -10.76 8.19
N ILE A 224 15.45 -11.53 7.11
CA ILE A 224 15.00 -12.92 7.08
C ILE A 224 16.15 -13.81 6.65
N ASP A 225 16.41 -14.88 7.39
CA ASP A 225 17.32 -15.96 7.01
C ASP A 225 16.51 -17.20 6.60
N TYR A 226 16.53 -17.54 5.32
CA TYR A 226 15.84 -18.73 4.82
C TYR A 226 16.63 -20.01 5.12
N ILE A 227 15.90 -21.04 5.54
CA ILE A 227 16.41 -22.37 5.85
C ILE A 227 16.02 -23.30 4.71
N TYR A 228 17.01 -23.91 4.07
CA TYR A 228 16.83 -24.89 3.00
C TYR A 228 17.27 -26.28 3.48
N GLU A 229 16.59 -27.32 3.00
CA GLU A 229 17.09 -28.68 3.10
C GLU A 229 18.01 -28.99 1.91
N ASP A 230 18.89 -29.98 2.06
CA ASP A 230 19.83 -30.35 1.00
C ASP A 230 19.08 -30.75 -0.28
N GLY A 231 19.32 -29.99 -1.35
CA GLY A 231 18.68 -30.15 -2.65
C GLY A 231 17.25 -29.59 -2.77
N SER A 232 16.73 -28.83 -1.79
CA SER A 232 15.44 -28.15 -1.93
C SER A 232 15.60 -26.81 -2.68
N GLU A 233 14.71 -26.54 -3.63
CA GLU A 233 14.62 -25.23 -4.30
C GLU A 233 13.74 -24.24 -3.51
N GLU A 234 12.86 -24.78 -2.65
CA GLU A 234 12.00 -24.00 -1.76
C GLU A 234 12.52 -24.04 -0.32
N PRO A 235 12.40 -22.93 0.44
CA PRO A 235 12.77 -22.91 1.84
C PRO A 235 11.80 -23.76 2.68
N VAL A 236 12.35 -24.52 3.63
CA VAL A 236 11.56 -25.32 4.59
C VAL A 236 11.20 -24.54 5.86
N GLY A 237 11.74 -23.33 5.99
CA GLY A 237 11.47 -22.42 7.10
C GLY A 237 12.32 -21.16 7.01
N PHE A 238 12.17 -20.29 8.00
CA PHE A 238 12.94 -19.06 8.09
C PHE A 238 13.12 -18.63 9.56
N THR A 239 14.08 -17.75 9.80
CA THR A 239 14.16 -16.95 11.02
C THR A 239 14.19 -15.47 10.68
N SER A 240 13.52 -14.62 11.46
CA SER A 240 13.58 -13.17 11.29
C SER A 240 14.32 -12.49 12.45
N GLY A 241 14.90 -11.33 12.17
CA GLY A 241 15.58 -10.50 13.15
C GLY A 241 15.42 -9.01 12.84
N GLU A 242 15.18 -8.23 13.89
CA GLU A 242 15.12 -6.77 13.79
C GLU A 242 16.46 -6.16 14.19
N THR A 243 16.97 -5.24 13.38
CA THR A 243 18.12 -4.40 13.71
C THR A 243 17.70 -2.94 13.75
N VAL A 244 18.03 -2.26 14.85
CA VAL A 244 17.74 -0.83 15.02
C VAL A 244 19.04 -0.03 14.91
N TYR A 245 19.03 0.99 14.07
CA TYR A 245 20.12 1.94 13.87
C TYR A 245 19.67 3.34 14.28
N LYS A 246 20.55 4.09 14.96
CA LYS A 246 20.35 5.53 15.08
C LYS A 246 20.64 6.20 13.75
N MET A 247 19.82 7.16 13.34
CA MET A 247 20.04 7.87 12.07
C MET A 247 21.42 8.55 12.02
N SER A 248 21.86 9.12 13.15
CA SER A 248 23.19 9.73 13.26
C SER A 248 24.35 8.74 13.02
N GLU A 249 24.16 7.47 13.35
CA GLU A 249 25.15 6.42 13.06
C GLU A 249 25.19 6.13 11.56
N LEU A 250 24.03 5.99 10.92
CA LEU A 250 23.91 5.75 9.48
C LEU A 250 24.43 6.92 8.64
N GLU A 251 24.13 8.15 9.05
CA GLU A 251 24.61 9.36 8.38
C GLU A 251 26.13 9.48 8.40
N SER A 252 26.76 8.98 9.48
CA SER A 252 28.22 9.00 9.69
C SER A 252 28.97 7.84 9.00
N LYS A 253 28.25 6.82 8.50
CA LYS A 253 28.89 5.69 7.82
C LYS A 253 29.50 6.14 6.51
N GLU A 254 30.73 5.68 6.25
CA GLU A 254 31.35 5.82 4.94
C GLU A 254 30.58 5.00 3.91
N ALA A 255 30.44 5.56 2.71
CA ALA A 255 29.82 4.86 1.60
C ALA A 255 30.63 3.59 1.28
N LEU A 256 29.92 2.47 1.15
CA LEU A 256 30.49 1.25 0.60
C LEU A 256 30.77 1.44 -0.91
N PRO A 257 31.69 0.65 -1.48
CA PRO A 257 31.92 0.66 -2.92
C PRO A 257 30.60 0.56 -3.68
N ALA A 258 30.43 1.37 -4.72
CA ALA A 258 29.26 1.27 -5.58
C ALA A 258 29.20 -0.14 -6.17
N ASP A 259 27.99 -0.59 -6.49
CA ASP A 259 27.86 -1.78 -7.32
C ASP A 259 28.55 -1.46 -8.66
N ASP A 260 29.52 -2.28 -9.07
CA ASP A 260 30.21 -2.07 -10.34
C ASP A 260 29.15 -2.12 -11.46
N ASP A 261 29.12 -1.11 -12.33
CA ASP A 261 28.42 -1.17 -13.62
C ASP A 261 29.16 -2.16 -14.56
N GLU A 262 29.47 -3.36 -14.09
CA GLU A 262 29.89 -4.42 -15.01
C GLU A 262 28.71 -4.65 -15.95
N GLU A 263 28.92 -4.30 -17.23
CA GLU A 263 28.21 -4.94 -18.33
C GLU A 263 28.49 -6.44 -18.20
N GLU A 264 27.74 -7.13 -17.35
CA GLU A 264 27.70 -8.58 -17.40
C GLU A 264 27.08 -8.95 -18.75
N GLU A 265 27.93 -9.18 -19.76
CA GLU A 265 27.73 -10.29 -20.68
C GLU A 265 27.80 -11.59 -19.85
N SER A 266 26.79 -11.84 -19.01
CA SER A 266 26.64 -13.12 -18.34
C SER A 266 25.53 -13.91 -19.04
N THR A 267 25.99 -14.85 -19.86
CA THR A 267 25.23 -16.04 -20.25
C THR A 267 24.97 -16.88 -19.00
N ALA A 268 23.97 -16.50 -18.22
CA ALA A 268 23.37 -17.33 -17.20
C ALA A 268 21.90 -17.52 -17.60
N GLU A 269 21.59 -18.68 -18.17
CA GLU A 269 20.21 -19.17 -18.24
C GLU A 269 19.71 -19.32 -16.79
N ARG A 270 19.06 -18.28 -16.28
CA ARG A 270 18.14 -18.40 -15.16
C ARG A 270 16.75 -18.51 -15.77
N SER A 271 16.06 -19.60 -15.45
CA SER A 271 14.74 -19.92 -15.96
C SER A 271 13.78 -18.76 -15.77
N ASP A 272 13.24 -18.27 -16.88
CA ASP A 272 12.07 -17.41 -16.92
C ASP A 272 10.92 -18.12 -16.20
N SER A 273 10.61 -17.67 -14.99
CA SER A 273 9.32 -17.92 -14.35
C SER A 273 8.79 -16.63 -13.75
N ILE A 274 8.57 -15.65 -14.61
CA ILE A 274 7.35 -14.83 -14.53
C ILE A 274 6.18 -15.82 -14.69
N PRO A 275 5.10 -15.74 -13.90
CA PRO A 275 3.90 -16.51 -14.20
C PRO A 275 3.44 -16.14 -15.62
N SER A 276 3.64 -17.06 -16.57
CA SER A 276 3.21 -16.91 -17.95
C SER A 276 1.69 -16.78 -17.98
N GLY A 277 1.19 -15.55 -18.14
CA GLY A 277 -0.25 -15.29 -18.15
C GLY A 277 -0.71 -14.03 -18.87
N LEU A 278 0.18 -13.24 -19.50
CA LEU A 278 -0.22 -12.03 -20.23
C LEU A 278 0.62 -11.82 -21.49
N ASP A 279 0.58 -12.78 -22.40
CA ASP A 279 0.92 -12.55 -23.81
C ASP A 279 0.35 -13.68 -24.67
N ASP A 280 -0.97 -13.61 -24.90
CA ASP A 280 -1.56 -14.14 -26.13
C ASP A 280 -2.69 -13.18 -26.57
N PRO A 281 -2.84 -12.93 -27.87
CA PRO A 281 -3.75 -11.92 -28.40
C PRO A 281 -5.20 -12.30 -28.13
N LEU A 282 -6.03 -11.30 -27.81
CA LEU A 282 -7.49 -11.42 -27.64
C LEU A 282 -8.12 -12.38 -28.67
N PRO A 283 -8.70 -13.52 -28.24
CA PRO A 283 -9.54 -14.31 -29.12
C PRO A 283 -10.95 -13.70 -29.16
N GLU A 284 -11.49 -13.62 -30.37
CA GLU A 284 -12.82 -13.11 -30.69
C GLU A 284 -13.92 -13.67 -29.78
N GLU A 285 -14.89 -12.78 -29.45
CA GLU A 285 -16.14 -13.07 -28.75
C GLU A 285 -16.71 -14.46 -29.08
N ASN A 286 -16.90 -15.28 -28.05
CA ASN A 286 -17.81 -16.40 -28.11
C ASN A 286 -18.67 -16.42 -26.85
N ASP A 287 -19.78 -15.67 -26.92
CA ASP A 287 -20.97 -15.90 -26.12
C ASP A 287 -21.40 -17.37 -26.24
N LYS A 288 -21.18 -18.14 -25.18
CA LYS A 288 -21.92 -19.39 -24.95
C LYS A 288 -22.53 -19.35 -23.56
N PRO A 289 -23.86 -19.53 -23.45
CA PRO A 289 -24.52 -19.58 -22.15
C PRO A 289 -24.04 -20.79 -21.36
N ILE A 290 -23.77 -20.55 -20.07
CA ILE A 290 -23.46 -21.55 -19.04
C ILE A 290 -24.65 -22.51 -18.95
N ASN A 291 -24.41 -23.82 -18.85
CA ASN A 291 -25.51 -24.81 -18.77
C ASN A 291 -26.02 -25.02 -17.33
N GLU A 292 -27.21 -25.60 -17.19
CA GLU A 292 -27.89 -25.81 -15.89
C GLU A 292 -27.08 -26.64 -14.88
N ASP A 293 -26.10 -27.44 -15.34
CA ASP A 293 -25.22 -28.21 -14.45
C ASP A 293 -24.08 -27.35 -13.88
N GLN A 294 -23.57 -26.37 -14.65
CA GLN A 294 -22.58 -25.39 -14.19
C GLN A 294 -23.20 -24.34 -13.24
N GLU A 295 -24.45 -23.93 -13.45
CA GLU A 295 -25.20 -23.11 -12.48
C GLU A 295 -25.42 -23.83 -11.14
N ARG A 296 -25.67 -25.15 -11.18
CA ARG A 296 -25.86 -25.96 -9.96
C ARG A 296 -24.56 -26.11 -9.16
N GLU A 297 -23.42 -26.22 -9.84
CA GLU A 297 -22.09 -26.30 -9.22
C GLU A 297 -21.68 -24.96 -8.57
N LEU A 298 -22.00 -23.83 -9.22
CA LEU A 298 -21.80 -22.48 -8.64
C LEU A 298 -22.70 -22.22 -7.42
N MET A 299 -23.95 -22.71 -7.43
CA MET A 299 -24.87 -22.64 -6.28
C MET A 299 -24.38 -23.46 -5.08
N GLU A 300 -23.79 -24.65 -5.29
CA GLU A 300 -23.20 -25.46 -4.21
C GLU A 300 -21.93 -24.81 -3.60
N ILE A 301 -21.14 -24.11 -4.42
CA ILE A 301 -19.97 -23.33 -3.96
C ILE A 301 -20.43 -22.13 -3.13
N ALA A 302 -21.46 -21.40 -3.58
CA ALA A 302 -22.04 -20.26 -2.85
C ALA A 302 -22.68 -20.69 -1.51
N GLU A 303 -23.34 -21.85 -1.44
CA GLU A 303 -23.92 -22.37 -0.20
C GLU A 303 -22.82 -22.79 0.81
N THR A 304 -21.67 -23.24 0.30
CA THR A 304 -20.50 -23.60 1.12
C THR A 304 -19.77 -22.35 1.65
N ALA A 305 -19.70 -21.28 0.86
CA ALA A 305 -19.23 -19.96 1.29
C ALA A 305 -20.15 -19.35 2.38
N GLY A 306 -21.48 -19.46 2.21
CA GLY A 306 -22.47 -19.02 3.21
C GLY A 306 -22.36 -19.75 4.56
N LYS A 307 -21.94 -21.02 4.57
CA LYS A 307 -21.71 -21.80 5.80
C LYS A 307 -20.39 -21.44 6.51
N ARG A 308 -19.38 -20.89 5.81
CA ARG A 308 -18.16 -20.36 6.43
C ARG A 308 -18.34 -18.96 7.02
N ILE A 309 -19.20 -18.13 6.41
CA ILE A 309 -19.65 -16.84 6.96
C ILE A 309 -20.33 -17.03 8.34
N SER A 310 -21.03 -18.15 8.55
CA SER A 310 -21.64 -18.51 9.84
C SER A 310 -20.61 -18.78 10.96
N ALA A 311 -19.36 -19.11 10.62
CA ALA A 311 -18.28 -19.26 11.60
C ALA A 311 -17.64 -17.91 12.00
N MET A 312 -17.68 -16.88 11.16
CA MET A 312 -17.22 -15.52 11.52
C MET A 312 -18.20 -14.78 12.46
N ILE A 313 -19.47 -15.21 12.51
CA ILE A 313 -20.45 -14.77 13.52
C ILE A 313 -19.93 -15.00 14.96
N TYR A 314 -18.99 -15.92 15.19
CA TYR A 314 -18.34 -16.10 16.50
C TYR A 314 -17.38 -14.95 16.90
N ILE A 315 -16.89 -14.13 15.96
CA ILE A 315 -16.12 -12.92 16.27
C ILE A 315 -17.04 -11.77 16.71
N GLY A 316 -18.32 -11.82 16.31
CA GLY A 316 -19.39 -11.00 16.90
C GLY A 316 -19.46 -11.07 18.43
N ALA A 317 -18.91 -12.11 19.08
CA ALA A 317 -18.86 -12.20 20.53
C ALA A 317 -17.77 -11.34 21.21
N ALA A 318 -16.64 -11.07 20.53
CA ALA A 318 -15.53 -10.28 21.09
C ALA A 318 -15.81 -8.77 21.06
N VAL A 319 -16.49 -8.30 20.00
CA VAL A 319 -16.90 -6.90 19.83
C VAL A 319 -17.91 -6.47 20.89
N VAL A 320 -18.85 -7.35 21.26
CA VAL A 320 -19.80 -7.12 22.35
C VAL A 320 -19.09 -6.94 23.70
N PHE A 321 -17.97 -7.64 23.93
CA PHE A 321 -17.19 -7.55 25.16
C PHE A 321 -16.49 -6.18 25.34
N LEU A 322 -16.02 -5.59 24.23
CA LEU A 322 -15.40 -4.26 24.23
C LEU A 322 -16.43 -3.14 24.48
N ILE A 323 -17.67 -3.31 24.01
CA ILE A 323 -18.77 -2.36 24.28
C ILE A 323 -19.12 -2.32 25.77
N PHE A 324 -19.15 -3.47 26.46
CA PHE A 324 -19.39 -3.52 27.91
C PHE A 324 -18.25 -2.90 28.73
N ALA A 325 -16.99 -3.03 28.29
CA ALA A 325 -15.85 -2.37 28.92
C ALA A 325 -15.91 -0.84 28.80
N ALA A 326 -16.32 -0.32 27.64
CA ALA A 326 -16.52 1.11 27.41
C ALA A 326 -17.64 1.69 28.31
N ILE A 327 -18.75 0.97 28.49
CA ILE A 327 -19.86 1.39 29.37
C ILE A 327 -19.41 1.45 30.85
N ALA A 328 -18.57 0.51 31.30
CA ALA A 328 -18.05 0.49 32.66
C ALA A 328 -17.13 1.69 32.96
N ILE A 329 -16.30 2.10 31.99
CA ILE A 329 -15.41 3.27 32.11
C ILE A 329 -16.21 4.58 32.18
N VAL A 330 -17.25 4.71 31.35
CA VAL A 330 -18.15 5.89 31.37
C VAL A 330 -18.88 6.02 32.71
N LEU A 331 -19.33 4.91 33.30
CA LEU A 331 -19.96 4.91 34.62
C LEU A 331 -18.98 5.27 35.75
N ALA A 332 -17.73 4.82 35.67
CA ALA A 332 -16.68 5.17 36.63
C ALA A 332 -16.33 6.68 36.61
N ILE A 333 -16.25 7.29 35.41
CA ILE A 333 -16.02 8.74 35.23
C ILE A 333 -17.20 9.57 35.75
N LYS A 334 -18.44 9.09 35.56
CA LYS A 334 -19.67 9.78 36.02
C LYS A 334 -19.81 9.75 37.54
N TYR A 335 -19.27 8.72 38.21
CA TYR A 335 -19.25 8.59 39.67
C TYR A 335 -18.05 9.29 40.35
N SER A 336 -16.94 9.53 39.65
CA SER A 336 -15.80 10.27 40.21
C SER A 336 -16.05 11.79 40.28
N LYS A 337 -16.87 12.35 39.38
CA LYS A 337 -17.29 13.77 39.39
C LYS A 337 -18.41 14.10 40.40
N LYS A 338 -18.83 13.15 41.23
CA LYS A 338 -19.87 13.32 42.27
C LYS A 338 -19.31 13.28 43.70
N ARG A 339 -17.98 13.31 43.85
CA ARG A 339 -17.27 13.46 45.14
C ARG A 339 -16.59 14.82 45.24
#